data_AF-A0A892ZCA3-F1
#
_entry.id   AF-A0A892ZCA3-F1
#
_cell.length_a   1.000
_cell.length_b   1.000
_cell.length_c   1.000
_cell.angle_alpha   90.00
_cell.angle_beta   90.00
_cell.angle_gamma   90.00
#
_symmetry.space_group_name_H-M   'P 1'
#
loop_
_entity.id
_entity.type
_entity.pdbx_description
1 polymer ?
#
loop_
_entity_poly.entity_id
_entity_poly.type
_entity_poly.pdbx_seq_one_letter_code
_entity_poly.pdbx_strand_id
1 'polypeptide(L)'
;MGQTISLSLPEAYLPDLRTAEVSYPVALSAIEEYTRLVDIEGDESLKAYNALKYKLEQLVGKDLTNTNFYEWWEEEGIEVLSFRISLPDPTKTKSSIDAPAIREIVRFLTSCKPEEFSSQHPFANKFLPFLDDWFHKFLALNAKSYDRRWFFRQKDSNGNWFEHSPDALVMLLTGHVT
;
A
#
# COMPACT_ATOMS: atom_id res chain seq x y z
N MET A 1 4.32 -6.25 22.78
CA MET A 1 3.14 -5.35 22.77
C MET A 1 2.76 -5.12 21.30
N GLY A 2 1.48 -5.30 20.95
CA GLY A 2 1.01 -5.22 19.56
C GLY A 2 0.97 -3.79 19.02
N GLN A 3 1.15 -3.63 17.71
CA GLN A 3 0.93 -2.34 17.05
C GLN A 3 -0.58 -2.15 16.86
N THR A 4 -1.26 -1.61 17.86
CA THR A 4 -2.71 -1.39 17.78
C THR A 4 -2.98 -0.16 16.91
N ILE A 5 -3.26 -0.40 15.63
CA ILE A 5 -3.87 0.59 14.74
C ILE A 5 -5.36 0.69 15.13
N SER A 6 -5.96 1.87 15.09
CA SER A 6 -7.40 2.06 15.38
C SER A 6 -8.36 1.49 14.31
N LEU A 7 -7.88 0.58 13.46
CA LEU A 7 -8.68 -0.16 12.50
C LEU A 7 -9.29 -1.38 13.19
N SER A 8 -10.61 -1.52 13.09
CA SER A 8 -11.33 -2.66 13.67
C SER A 8 -11.24 -3.88 12.74
N LEU A 9 -10.02 -4.34 12.46
CA LEU A 9 -9.73 -5.47 11.59
C LEU A 9 -9.10 -6.63 12.38
N PRO A 10 -9.40 -7.89 12.02
CA PRO A 10 -8.62 -9.04 12.47
C PRO A 10 -7.13 -8.86 12.14
N GLU A 11 -6.25 -9.35 13.01
CA GLU A 11 -4.79 -9.24 12.83
C GLU A 11 -4.32 -9.80 11.48
N ALA A 12 -4.93 -10.88 11.01
CA ALA A 12 -4.62 -11.48 9.71
C ALA A 12 -4.92 -10.57 8.49
N TYR A 13 -5.70 -9.50 8.67
CA TYR A 13 -6.06 -8.54 7.62
C TYR A 13 -5.32 -7.20 7.80
N LEU A 14 -4.46 -7.08 8.81
CA LEU A 14 -3.63 -5.91 9.02
C LEU A 14 -2.26 -6.07 8.33
N PRO A 15 -1.65 -4.97 7.84
CA PRO A 15 -0.29 -4.99 7.34
C PRO A 15 0.72 -5.32 8.44
N ASP A 16 1.77 -6.09 8.11
CA ASP A 16 2.88 -6.37 9.03
C ASP A 16 3.88 -5.20 9.08
N LEU A 17 3.47 -4.16 9.79
CA LEU A 17 4.26 -2.96 10.01
C LEU A 17 5.50 -3.20 10.88
N ARG A 18 5.58 -4.30 11.65
CA ARG A 18 6.77 -4.61 12.45
C ARG A 18 7.91 -5.06 11.55
N THR A 19 7.64 -5.94 10.59
CA THR A 19 8.64 -6.35 9.60
C THR A 19 9.07 -5.16 8.73
N ALA A 20 8.13 -4.28 8.38
CA ALA A 20 8.44 -3.04 7.67
C ALA A 20 9.38 -2.13 8.47
N GLU A 21 9.13 -1.94 9.77
CA GLU A 21 9.95 -1.08 10.63
C GLU A 21 11.41 -1.56 10.74
N VAL A 22 11.63 -2.88 10.77
CA VAL A 22 12.97 -3.45 10.84
C VAL A 22 13.77 -3.22 9.55
N SER A 23 13.13 -3.35 8.39
CA SER A 23 13.79 -3.25 7.09
C SER A 23 13.84 -1.82 6.53
N TYR A 24 12.93 -0.94 6.96
CA TYR A 24 12.81 0.46 6.56
C TYR A 24 14.13 1.25 6.55
N PRO A 25 14.92 1.32 7.65
CA PRO A 25 16.12 2.14 7.65
C PRO A 25 17.18 1.62 6.67
N VAL A 26 17.22 0.30 6.43
CA VAL A 26 18.15 -0.32 5.49
C VAL A 26 17.74 -0.02 4.05
N ALA A 27 16.44 -0.11 3.75
CA ALA A 27 15.91 0.25 2.45
C ALA A 27 16.14 1.74 2.13
N LEU A 28 15.83 2.62 3.09
CA LEU A 28 16.04 4.07 2.97
C LEU A 28 17.50 4.41 2.67
N SER A 29 18.44 3.90 3.49
CA SER A 29 19.88 4.14 3.29
C SER A 29 20.35 3.64 1.92
N ALA A 30 19.84 2.49 1.45
CA ALA A 30 20.24 1.94 0.15
C ALA A 30 19.77 2.82 -1.01
N ILE A 31 18.57 3.39 -0.94
CA ILE A 31 18.05 4.29 -1.97
C ILE A 31 18.77 5.64 -1.90
N GLU A 32 19.07 6.17 -0.71
CA GLU A 32 19.86 7.40 -0.54
C GLU A 32 21.29 7.27 -1.07
N GLU A 33 21.93 6.10 -0.89
CA GLU A 33 23.22 5.78 -1.48
C GLU A 33 23.15 5.76 -3.01
N TYR A 34 22.13 5.12 -3.56
CA TYR A 34 21.92 5.07 -5.01
C TYR A 34 21.66 6.45 -5.61
N THR A 35 20.77 7.26 -5.03
CA THR A 35 20.50 8.64 -5.48
C THR A 35 21.79 9.45 -5.52
N ARG A 36 22.61 9.40 -4.46
CA ARG A 36 23.89 10.11 -4.41
C ARG A 36 24.87 9.63 -5.49
N LEU A 37 24.91 8.33 -5.75
CA LEU A 37 25.76 7.77 -6.81
C LEU A 37 25.33 8.30 -8.17
N VAL A 38 24.03 8.25 -8.47
CA VAL A 38 23.47 8.73 -9.74
C VAL A 38 23.70 10.23 -9.93
N ASP A 39 23.54 11.03 -8.87
CA ASP A 39 23.76 12.49 -8.94
C ASP A 39 25.22 12.85 -9.30
N ILE A 40 26.18 12.01 -8.90
CA ILE A 40 27.61 12.25 -9.12
C ILE A 40 28.08 11.66 -10.45
N GLU A 41 27.70 10.42 -10.75
CA GLU A 41 28.30 9.60 -11.81
C GLU A 41 27.33 9.29 -12.95
N GLY A 42 26.02 9.47 -12.74
CA GLY A 42 24.97 8.93 -13.61
C GLY A 42 24.87 7.40 -13.52
N ASP A 43 23.83 6.83 -14.15
CA ASP A 43 23.70 5.37 -14.33
C ASP A 43 23.02 5.02 -15.65
N GLU A 44 23.53 5.55 -16.77
CA GLU A 44 23.00 5.28 -18.12
C GLU A 44 22.93 3.78 -18.45
N SER A 45 23.81 2.98 -17.83
CA SER A 45 23.86 1.53 -18.02
C SER A 45 22.92 0.72 -17.12
N LEU A 46 22.22 1.38 -16.19
CA LEU A 46 21.33 0.78 -15.19
C LEU A 46 22.01 -0.24 -14.27
N LYS A 47 23.34 -0.19 -14.12
CA LYS A 47 24.09 -1.16 -13.31
C LYS A 47 23.83 -0.93 -11.82
N ALA A 48 23.88 0.33 -11.38
CA ALA A 48 23.63 0.68 -9.99
C ALA A 48 22.15 0.46 -9.64
N TYR A 49 21.24 0.78 -10.56
CA TYR A 49 19.80 0.50 -10.43
C TYR A 49 19.54 -0.99 -10.22
N ASN A 50 20.09 -1.85 -11.07
CA ASN A 50 19.89 -3.31 -10.95
C ASN A 50 20.52 -3.88 -9.67
N ALA A 51 21.68 -3.36 -9.24
CA ALA A 51 22.31 -3.75 -8.00
C ALA A 51 21.46 -3.34 -6.77
N LEU A 52 20.92 -2.12 -6.77
CA LEU A 52 19.98 -1.65 -5.76
C LEU A 52 18.74 -2.55 -5.71
N LYS A 53 18.09 -2.78 -6.85
CA LYS A 53 16.91 -3.65 -6.95
C LYS A 53 17.19 -5.01 -6.33
N TYR A 54 18.26 -5.68 -6.77
CA TYR A 54 18.63 -6.98 -6.25
C TYR A 54 18.86 -6.96 -4.72
N LYS A 55 19.60 -5.96 -4.21
CA LYS A 55 19.86 -5.80 -2.77
C LYS A 55 18.54 -5.66 -1.99
N LEU A 56 17.61 -4.86 -2.49
CA LEU A 56 16.31 -4.64 -1.85
C LEU A 56 15.44 -5.90 -1.91
N GLU A 57 15.37 -6.60 -3.05
CA GLU A 57 14.62 -7.86 -3.17
C GLU A 57 15.14 -8.92 -2.18
N GLN A 58 16.45 -9.02 -1.97
CA GLN A 58 17.03 -9.90 -0.96
C GLN A 58 16.69 -9.46 0.47
N LEU A 59 16.62 -8.15 0.73
CA LEU A 59 16.28 -7.61 2.05
C LEU A 59 14.82 -7.91 2.43
N VAL A 60 13.89 -7.69 1.51
CA VAL A 60 12.44 -7.73 1.81
C VAL A 60 11.76 -9.01 1.34
N GLY A 61 12.43 -9.84 0.55
CA GLY A 61 11.92 -11.13 0.09
C GLY A 61 10.72 -11.03 -0.86
N LYS A 62 10.56 -9.92 -1.58
CA LYS A 62 9.50 -9.72 -2.58
C LYS A 62 10.05 -9.18 -3.89
N ASP A 63 9.29 -9.39 -4.97
CA ASP A 63 9.60 -8.89 -6.31
C ASP A 63 9.38 -7.38 -6.39
N LEU A 64 10.39 -6.65 -6.87
CA LEU A 64 10.36 -5.19 -7.02
C LEU A 64 10.47 -4.76 -8.49
N THR A 65 10.14 -5.65 -9.44
CA THR A 65 10.27 -5.37 -10.88
C THR A 65 9.51 -4.14 -11.35
N ASN A 66 8.36 -3.83 -10.75
CA ASN A 66 7.54 -2.67 -11.12
C ASN A 66 7.77 -1.45 -10.23
N THR A 67 8.81 -1.46 -9.38
CA THR A 67 9.12 -0.34 -8.49
C THR A 67 10.00 0.68 -9.19
N ASN A 68 9.57 1.95 -9.22
CA ASN A 68 10.38 3.04 -9.72
C ASN A 68 11.33 3.54 -8.62
N PHE A 69 12.62 3.19 -8.71
CA PHE A 69 13.65 3.69 -7.80
C PHE A 69 14.31 4.99 -8.27
N TYR A 70 14.00 5.44 -9.49
CA TYR A 70 14.61 6.63 -10.08
C TYR A 70 13.75 7.85 -9.75
N GLU A 71 12.51 7.92 -10.20
CA GLU A 71 11.69 9.15 -10.15
C GLU A 71 10.82 9.24 -8.88
N TRP A 72 11.35 8.79 -7.75
CA TRP A 72 10.62 8.82 -6.48
C TRP A 72 10.25 10.25 -6.03
N TRP A 73 10.93 11.27 -6.57
CA TRP A 73 10.65 12.68 -6.32
C TRP A 73 9.37 13.18 -7.01
N GLU A 74 8.86 12.49 -8.03
CA GLU A 74 7.58 12.82 -8.69
C GLU A 74 6.38 12.21 -7.96
N GLU A 75 6.64 11.28 -7.04
CA GLU A 75 5.65 10.61 -6.22
C GLU A 75 5.62 11.20 -4.79
N GLU A 76 5.61 10.34 -3.77
CA GLU A 76 5.44 10.69 -2.36
C GLU A 76 6.79 10.81 -1.61
N GLY A 77 7.91 10.79 -2.35
CA GLY A 77 9.25 10.92 -1.79
C GLY A 77 9.89 9.61 -1.34
N ILE A 78 11.18 9.70 -1.03
CA ILE A 78 12.03 8.54 -0.70
C ILE A 78 11.60 7.80 0.57
N GLU A 79 11.07 8.51 1.58
CA GLU A 79 10.61 7.88 2.82
C GLU A 79 9.41 6.96 2.56
N VAL A 80 8.43 7.42 1.79
CA VAL A 80 7.24 6.62 1.48
C VAL A 80 7.60 5.45 0.56
N LEU A 81 8.46 5.66 -0.43
CA LEU A 81 8.99 4.57 -1.26
C LEU A 81 9.68 3.49 -0.42
N SER A 82 10.58 3.91 0.49
CA SER A 82 11.31 2.99 1.38
C SER A 82 10.37 2.21 2.28
N PHE A 83 9.32 2.85 2.79
CA PHE A 83 8.26 2.19 3.55
C PHE A 83 7.50 1.17 2.71
N ARG A 84 7.03 1.54 1.52
CA ARG A 84 6.30 0.64 0.61
C ARG A 84 7.13 -0.56 0.18
N ILE A 85 8.45 -0.41 -0.01
CA ILE A 85 9.38 -1.52 -0.26
C ILE A 85 9.49 -2.42 0.98
N SER A 86 9.62 -1.84 2.16
CA SER A 86 9.81 -2.58 3.41
C SER A 86 8.54 -3.30 3.88
N LEU A 87 7.36 -2.82 3.49
CA LEU A 87 6.08 -3.41 3.85
C LEU A 87 5.86 -4.74 3.13
N PRO A 88 5.66 -5.87 3.84
CA PRO A 88 5.34 -7.14 3.20
C PRO A 88 4.03 -7.06 2.39
N ASP A 89 3.98 -7.74 1.24
CA ASP A 89 2.76 -7.81 0.43
C ASP A 89 1.63 -8.55 1.18
N PRO A 90 0.35 -8.19 0.94
CA PRO A 90 -0.77 -8.91 1.51
C PRO A 90 -0.81 -10.37 1.03
N THR A 91 -1.30 -11.26 1.88
CA THR A 91 -1.45 -12.68 1.55
C THR A 91 -2.90 -13.06 1.28
N LYS A 92 -3.10 -14.13 0.49
CA LYS A 92 -4.42 -14.71 0.26
C LYS A 92 -4.89 -15.44 1.52
N THR A 93 -6.05 -15.06 2.03
CA THR A 93 -6.72 -15.68 3.17
C THR A 93 -7.36 -17.01 2.74
N LYS A 94 -7.53 -17.94 3.69
CA LYS A 94 -8.15 -19.26 3.42
C LYS A 94 -9.61 -19.17 2.95
N SER A 95 -10.31 -18.12 3.39
CA SER A 95 -11.70 -17.84 3.06
C SER A 95 -11.83 -16.39 2.61
N SER A 96 -12.87 -16.06 1.83
CA SER A 96 -13.20 -14.67 1.53
C SER A 96 -13.36 -13.86 2.81
N ILE A 97 -12.87 -12.63 2.77
CA ILE A 97 -13.04 -11.66 3.85
C ILE A 97 -14.52 -11.36 4.08
N ASP A 98 -14.89 -11.12 5.33
CA ASP A 98 -16.26 -10.84 5.71
C ASP A 98 -16.67 -9.38 5.44
N ALA A 99 -17.98 -9.13 5.39
CA ALA A 99 -18.52 -7.81 5.10
C ALA A 99 -18.13 -6.73 6.13
N PRO A 100 -18.08 -7.00 7.46
CA PRO A 100 -17.55 -6.05 8.43
C PRO A 100 -16.11 -5.61 8.15
N ALA A 101 -15.20 -6.54 7.84
CA ALA A 101 -13.82 -6.22 7.50
C ALA A 101 -13.72 -5.41 6.21
N ILE A 102 -14.49 -5.78 5.17
CA ILE A 102 -14.57 -4.99 3.93
C ILE A 102 -15.03 -3.56 4.25
N ARG A 103 -16.05 -3.39 5.10
CA ARG A 103 -16.56 -2.06 5.46
C ARG A 103 -15.51 -1.21 6.15
N GLU A 104 -14.72 -1.76 7.06
CA GLU A 104 -13.62 -1.03 7.70
C GLU A 104 -12.52 -0.66 6.70
N ILE A 105 -12.16 -1.54 5.76
CA ILE A 105 -11.19 -1.23 4.70
C ILE A 105 -11.73 -0.14 3.77
N VAL A 106 -12.99 -0.23 3.35
CA VAL A 106 -13.64 0.81 2.54
C VAL A 106 -13.66 2.14 3.29
N ARG A 107 -14.03 2.14 4.58
CA ARG A 107 -13.99 3.34 5.42
C ARG A 107 -12.60 3.95 5.43
N PHE A 108 -11.55 3.14 5.57
CA PHE A 108 -10.17 3.61 5.50
C PHE A 108 -9.85 4.25 4.14
N LEU A 109 -10.13 3.54 3.03
CA LEU A 109 -9.79 3.99 1.68
C LEU A 109 -10.59 5.21 1.20
N THR A 110 -11.79 5.43 1.73
CA THR A 110 -12.66 6.54 1.31
C THR A 110 -12.78 7.66 2.33
N SER A 111 -12.15 7.53 3.51
CA SER A 111 -12.27 8.57 4.54
C SER A 111 -11.49 9.81 4.15
N CYS A 112 -12.16 10.97 4.21
CA CYS A 112 -11.53 12.27 4.10
C CYS A 112 -10.98 12.79 5.44
N LYS A 113 -11.00 11.97 6.50
CA LYS A 113 -10.58 12.33 7.86
C LYS A 113 -9.48 11.38 8.35
N PRO A 114 -8.22 11.60 7.95
CA PRO A 114 -7.10 10.77 8.36
C PRO A 114 -6.96 10.67 9.88
N GLU A 115 -7.38 11.70 10.63
CA GLU A 115 -7.35 11.75 12.09
C GLU A 115 -8.24 10.72 12.79
N GLU A 116 -9.21 10.11 12.09
CA GLU A 116 -9.99 8.99 12.61
C GLU A 116 -9.14 7.72 12.79
N PHE A 117 -7.97 7.69 12.15
CA PHE A 117 -7.04 6.59 12.20
C PHE A 117 -5.76 7.01 12.92
N SER A 118 -5.40 6.25 13.94
CA SER A 118 -4.18 6.51 14.70
C SER A 118 -3.56 5.20 15.16
N SER A 119 -2.27 5.28 15.47
CA SER A 119 -1.57 4.23 16.18
C SER A 119 -0.78 4.86 17.33
N GLN A 120 -0.72 4.15 18.45
CA GLN A 120 0.17 4.53 19.56
C GLN A 120 1.65 4.33 19.18
N HIS A 121 1.91 3.57 18.12
CA HIS A 121 3.26 3.28 17.65
C HIS A 121 3.73 4.35 16.65
N PRO A 122 4.81 5.09 16.91
CA PRO A 122 5.23 6.22 16.06
C PRO A 122 5.45 5.86 14.59
N PHE A 123 6.14 4.74 14.33
CA PHE A 123 6.37 4.26 12.96
C PHE A 123 5.07 3.99 12.21
N ALA A 124 4.14 3.26 12.86
CA ALA A 124 2.84 2.96 12.27
C ALA A 124 2.05 4.24 12.04
N ASN A 125 2.02 5.16 13.00
CA ASN A 125 1.28 6.41 12.89
C ASN A 125 1.82 7.31 11.76
N LYS A 126 3.14 7.32 11.54
CA LYS A 126 3.78 8.04 10.44
C LYS A 126 3.32 7.52 9.07
N PHE A 127 3.26 6.21 8.90
CA PHE A 127 3.02 5.59 7.60
C PHE A 127 1.59 5.13 7.34
N LEU A 128 0.72 5.25 8.34
CA LEU A 128 -0.69 4.90 8.23
C LEU A 128 -1.39 5.52 7.01
N PRO A 129 -1.17 6.80 6.65
CA PRO A 129 -1.79 7.40 5.47
C PRO A 129 -1.43 6.72 4.13
N PHE A 130 -0.33 5.94 4.09
CA PHE A 130 0.22 5.32 2.87
C PHE A 130 -0.06 3.82 2.80
N LEU A 131 -1.08 3.34 3.50
CA LEU A 131 -1.52 1.94 3.49
C LEU A 131 -2.59 1.64 2.43
N ASP A 132 -3.02 2.65 1.68
CA ASP A 132 -4.04 2.57 0.65
C ASP A 132 -3.71 1.51 -0.41
N ASP A 133 -2.50 1.57 -0.99
CA ASP A 133 -2.09 0.60 -2.01
C ASP A 133 -1.99 -0.83 -1.47
N TRP A 134 -1.61 -0.99 -0.21
CA TRP A 134 -1.60 -2.30 0.44
C TRP A 134 -3.02 -2.86 0.57
N PHE A 135 -3.98 -2.03 1.02
CA PHE A 135 -5.38 -2.46 1.15
C PHE A 135 -6.03 -2.73 -0.22
N HIS A 136 -5.70 -1.95 -1.25
CA HIS A 136 -6.13 -2.24 -2.61
C HIS A 136 -5.63 -3.62 -3.10
N LYS A 137 -4.35 -3.94 -2.89
CA LYS A 137 -3.79 -5.28 -3.19
C LYS A 137 -4.48 -6.37 -2.35
N PHE A 138 -4.72 -6.11 -1.07
CA PHE A 138 -5.39 -7.06 -0.17
C PHE A 138 -6.81 -7.36 -0.64
N LEU A 139 -7.59 -6.35 -1.02
CA LEU A 139 -8.93 -6.52 -1.58
C LEU A 139 -8.90 -7.28 -2.92
N ALA A 140 -7.96 -6.95 -3.82
CA ALA A 140 -7.79 -7.66 -5.09
C ALA A 140 -7.54 -9.16 -4.90
N LEU A 141 -6.79 -9.52 -3.86
CA LEU A 141 -6.52 -10.91 -3.52
C LEU A 141 -7.71 -11.57 -2.83
N ASN A 142 -8.42 -10.88 -1.92
CA ASN A 142 -9.27 -11.54 -0.92
C ASN A 142 -10.77 -11.28 -1.04
N ALA A 143 -11.20 -10.21 -1.72
CA ALA A 143 -12.60 -9.92 -1.97
C ALA A 143 -13.19 -10.90 -3.00
N LYS A 144 -14.52 -10.98 -3.08
CA LYS A 144 -15.21 -11.82 -4.08
C LYS A 144 -15.09 -11.24 -5.48
N SER A 145 -15.09 -9.92 -5.59
CA SER A 145 -14.82 -9.19 -6.82
C SER A 145 -14.06 -7.91 -6.47
N TYR A 146 -13.27 -7.41 -7.41
CA TYR A 146 -12.48 -6.21 -7.18
C TYR A 146 -12.17 -5.51 -8.50
N ASP A 147 -12.38 -4.20 -8.51
CA ASP A 147 -11.87 -3.29 -9.53
C ASP A 147 -11.45 -1.99 -8.85
N ARG A 148 -10.17 -1.60 -9.01
CA ARG A 148 -9.64 -0.38 -8.39
C ARG A 148 -10.40 0.86 -8.87
N ARG A 149 -10.97 0.83 -10.08
CA ARG A 149 -11.75 1.94 -10.66
C ARG A 149 -12.99 2.30 -9.85
N TRP A 150 -13.51 1.38 -9.04
CA TRP A 150 -14.68 1.66 -8.19
C TRP A 150 -14.41 2.71 -7.12
N PHE A 151 -13.16 2.86 -6.69
CA PHE A 151 -12.76 3.85 -5.69
C PHE A 151 -12.49 5.23 -6.29
N PHE A 152 -12.64 5.39 -7.60
CA PHE A 152 -12.48 6.65 -8.30
C PHE A 152 -13.77 7.10 -8.95
N ARG A 153 -13.80 8.38 -9.34
CA ARG A 153 -14.90 8.97 -10.10
C ARG A 153 -15.05 8.31 -11.46
N GLN A 154 -16.27 7.92 -11.81
CA GLN A 154 -16.61 7.20 -13.03
C GLN A 154 -17.70 7.94 -13.81
N LYS A 155 -17.82 7.66 -15.12
CA LYS A 155 -18.94 8.15 -15.94
C LYS A 155 -20.00 7.06 -16.08
N ASP A 156 -21.27 7.45 -15.91
CA ASP A 156 -22.41 6.62 -16.24
C ASP A 156 -22.61 6.51 -17.76
N SER A 157 -23.59 5.70 -18.20
CA SER A 157 -23.93 5.52 -19.61
C SER A 157 -24.41 6.81 -20.30
N ASN A 158 -24.83 7.80 -19.53
CA ASN A 158 -25.27 9.11 -20.01
C ASN A 158 -24.12 10.14 -20.00
N GLY A 159 -22.92 9.75 -19.58
CA GLY A 159 -21.75 10.61 -19.47
C GLY A 159 -21.68 11.45 -18.20
N ASN A 160 -22.62 11.29 -17.26
CA ASN A 160 -22.59 11.98 -15.98
C ASN A 160 -21.55 11.34 -15.05
N TRP A 161 -20.84 12.18 -14.32
CA TRP A 161 -19.87 11.70 -13.35
C TRP A 161 -20.50 11.32 -12.02
N PHE A 162 -20.09 10.19 -11.47
CA PHE A 162 -20.50 9.71 -10.15
C PHE A 162 -19.31 9.05 -9.40
N GLU A 163 -19.46 8.88 -8.10
CA GLU A 163 -18.57 8.09 -7.24
C GLU A 163 -19.42 7.08 -6.47
N HIS A 164 -18.86 5.90 -6.21
CA HIS A 164 -19.55 4.93 -5.38
C HIS A 164 -19.53 5.37 -3.91
N SER A 165 -20.73 5.62 -3.36
CA SER A 165 -21.22 4.84 -2.22
C SER A 165 -20.21 4.01 -1.39
N PRO A 166 -19.81 4.32 -0.14
CA PRO A 166 -19.15 3.30 0.70
C PRO A 166 -19.96 1.99 0.81
N ASP A 167 -21.29 2.09 0.95
CA ASP A 167 -22.16 0.91 0.97
C ASP A 167 -22.20 0.20 -0.40
N ALA A 168 -22.21 0.95 -1.50
CA ALA A 168 -22.13 0.38 -2.85
C ALA A 168 -20.80 -0.36 -3.08
N LEU A 169 -19.69 0.19 -2.61
CA LEU A 169 -18.37 -0.47 -2.66
C LEU A 169 -18.40 -1.80 -1.89
N VAL A 170 -18.97 -1.83 -0.68
CA VAL A 170 -19.12 -3.05 0.10
C VAL A 170 -19.94 -4.09 -0.66
N MET A 171 -21.04 -3.70 -1.31
CA MET A 171 -21.86 -4.61 -2.13
C MET A 171 -21.09 -5.19 -3.31
N LEU A 172 -20.38 -4.35 -4.07
CA LEU A 172 -19.53 -4.78 -5.18
C LEU A 172 -18.45 -5.78 -4.70
N LEU A 173 -17.70 -5.43 -3.65
CA LEU A 173 -16.62 -6.26 -3.11
C LEU A 173 -17.11 -7.60 -2.53
N THR A 174 -18.35 -7.64 -2.02
CA THR A 174 -19.02 -8.87 -1.54
C THR A 174 -19.76 -9.64 -2.63
N GLY A 175 -19.67 -9.20 -3.89
CA GLY A 175 -20.31 -9.85 -5.04
C GLY A 175 -21.84 -9.79 -5.02
N HIS A 176 -22.41 -8.86 -4.26
CA HIS A 176 -23.86 -8.59 -4.30
C HIS A 176 -24.08 -7.56 -5.40
N VAL A 177 -24.43 -8.03 -6.60
CA VAL A 177 -24.78 -7.15 -7.72
C VAL A 177 -26.21 -6.65 -7.51
N THR A 178 -26.41 -5.33 -7.57
CA THR A 178 -27.73 -4.70 -7.74
C THR A 178 -28.18 -4.77 -9.19
#